data_AF-A0A2M7H4T2-F1
#
_entry.id   AF-A0A2M7H4T2-F1
#
_cell.length_a   1.000
_cell.length_b   1.000
_cell.length_c   1.000
_cell.angle_alpha   90.00
_cell.angle_beta   90.00
_cell.angle_gamma   90.00
#
_symmetry.space_group_name_H-M   'P 1'
#
loop_
_entity.id
_entity.type
_entity.pdbx_description
1 polymer ?
#
loop_
_entity_poly.entity_id
_entity_poly.type
_entity_poly.pdbx_seq_one_letter_code
_entity_poly.pdbx_strand_id
1 'polypeptide(L)'
;MTNNKQRGNDGEIEVVKMVACPNCKKDLMLLPPNYPLYDVQCTGCSFRAQIKTISSKPKKLFFGAGWDIMEKVLKSGFMIPPLFANFKWEEKSQPKQEIRFYPFVPKINLRKYQLSPTARRANYKMFHYNDMDKLPFFTVYKTKE
;
A
#
# COMPACT_ATOMS: atom_id res chain seq x y z
N MET A 1 -19.68 -8.09 7.54
CA MET A 1 -18.22 -7.95 7.71
C MET A 1 -17.59 -7.93 6.33
N THR A 2 -17.23 -6.77 5.78
CA THR A 2 -16.50 -6.70 4.51
C THR A 2 -15.13 -7.36 4.70
N ASN A 3 -14.91 -8.47 4.00
CA ASN A 3 -13.67 -9.24 4.02
C ASN A 3 -12.50 -8.28 3.73
N ASN A 4 -11.45 -8.26 4.56
CA ASN A 4 -10.28 -7.40 4.36
C ASN A 4 -9.68 -7.55 2.95
N LYS A 5 -9.83 -8.74 2.35
CA LYS A 5 -9.46 -9.00 0.96
C LYS A 5 -10.27 -8.16 -0.04
N GLN A 6 -11.59 -8.10 0.13
CA GLN A 6 -12.47 -7.31 -0.73
C GLN A 6 -12.11 -5.83 -0.66
N ARG A 7 -11.88 -5.31 0.55
CA ARG A 7 -11.47 -3.91 0.76
C ARG A 7 -10.11 -3.58 0.12
N GLY A 8 -9.20 -4.55 0.10
CA GLY A 8 -7.94 -4.44 -0.64
C GLY A 8 -8.20 -4.29 -2.13
N ASN A 9 -8.91 -5.25 -2.72
CA ASN A 9 -9.25 -5.26 -4.15
C ASN A 9 -10.00 -3.99 -4.59
N ASP A 10 -11.00 -3.56 -3.83
CA ASP A 10 -11.78 -2.35 -4.13
C ASP A 10 -10.88 -1.11 -4.12
N GLY A 11 -9.98 -1.02 -3.13
CA GLY A 11 -9.06 0.10 -3.06
C GLY A 11 -7.98 0.09 -4.14
N GLU A 12 -7.57 -1.09 -4.63
CA GLU A 12 -6.70 -1.21 -5.81
C GLU A 12 -7.40 -0.67 -7.07
N ILE A 13 -8.64 -1.09 -7.30
CA ILE A 13 -9.48 -0.61 -8.40
C ILE A 13 -9.69 0.90 -8.32
N GLU A 14 -9.97 1.44 -7.13
CA GLU A 14 -10.14 2.88 -6.90
C GLU A 14 -8.90 3.68 -7.27
N VAL A 15 -7.72 3.25 -6.80
CA VAL A 15 -6.45 3.95 -7.12
C VAL A 15 -6.20 3.96 -8.63
N VAL A 16 -6.41 2.84 -9.32
CA VAL A 16 -6.25 2.76 -10.78
C VAL A 16 -7.18 3.73 -11.52
N LYS A 17 -8.41 3.91 -11.03
CA LYS A 17 -9.39 4.82 -11.64
C LYS A 17 -9.12 6.29 -11.35
N MET A 18 -8.56 6.61 -10.18
CA MET A 18 -8.42 8.00 -9.70
C MET A 18 -7.02 8.60 -9.92
N VAL A 19 -5.99 7.76 -10.06
CA VAL A 19 -4.60 8.20 -10.04
C VAL A 19 -3.90 7.87 -11.35
N ALA A 20 -3.42 8.91 -12.03
CA ALA A 20 -2.50 8.78 -13.15
C ALA A 20 -1.10 8.39 -12.68
N CYS A 21 -0.32 7.73 -13.54
CA CYS A 21 1.05 7.34 -13.21
C CYS A 21 1.88 8.54 -12.73
N PRO A 22 2.52 8.47 -11.54
CA PRO A 22 3.26 9.60 -11.00
C PRO A 22 4.47 9.98 -11.86
N ASN A 23 5.05 9.00 -12.58
CA ASN A 23 6.21 9.17 -13.45
C ASN A 23 5.86 9.80 -14.81
N CYS A 24 4.92 9.24 -15.56
CA CYS A 24 4.64 9.67 -16.95
C CYS A 24 3.18 10.09 -17.24
N LYS A 25 2.33 10.16 -16.21
CA LYS A 25 0.91 10.58 -16.27
C LYS A 25 -0.02 9.71 -17.13
N LYS A 26 0.45 8.61 -17.72
CA LYS A 26 -0.39 7.59 -18.36
C LYS A 26 -1.15 6.74 -17.32
N ASP A 27 -2.12 5.96 -17.79
CA ASP A 27 -2.94 5.12 -16.93
C ASP A 27 -2.14 4.04 -16.20
N LEU A 28 -2.68 3.64 -15.04
CA LEU A 28 -2.27 2.45 -14.32
C LEU A 28 -3.16 1.26 -14.73
N MET A 29 -2.63 0.06 -14.61
CA MET A 29 -3.36 -1.20 -14.77
C MET A 29 -3.08 -2.10 -13.57
N LEU A 30 -4.08 -2.89 -13.18
CA LEU A 30 -3.92 -3.91 -12.15
C LEU A 30 -3.03 -5.04 -12.66
N LEU A 31 -2.15 -5.53 -11.78
CA LEU A 31 -1.40 -6.75 -12.00
C LEU A 31 -2.25 -7.97 -11.60
N PRO A 32 -1.92 -9.18 -12.07
CA PRO A 32 -2.62 -10.39 -11.70
C PRO A 32 -2.66 -10.60 -10.17
N PRO A 33 -3.71 -11.24 -9.62
CA PRO A 33 -3.78 -11.55 -8.20
C PRO A 33 -2.54 -12.32 -7.72
N ASN A 34 -2.04 -11.97 -6.52
CA ASN A 34 -0.83 -12.54 -5.92
C ASN A 34 0.47 -12.25 -6.68
N TYR A 35 0.48 -11.27 -7.61
CA TYR A 35 1.73 -10.79 -8.18
C TYR A 35 2.66 -10.34 -7.03
N PRO A 36 3.92 -10.81 -6.98
CA PRO A 36 4.80 -10.51 -5.86
C PRO A 36 5.04 -8.99 -5.73
N LEU A 37 4.75 -8.45 -4.55
CA LEU A 37 5.08 -7.09 -4.09
C LEU A 37 4.41 -5.90 -4.79
N TYR A 38 3.92 -6.05 -6.01
CA TYR A 38 3.30 -4.98 -6.78
C TYR A 38 1.84 -5.30 -7.08
N ASP A 39 0.99 -4.28 -6.99
CA ASP A 39 -0.45 -4.42 -7.26
C ASP A 39 -0.81 -3.73 -8.60
N VAL A 40 -0.03 -2.73 -9.02
CA VAL A 40 -0.25 -1.98 -10.27
C VAL A 40 1.01 -1.76 -11.08
N GLN A 41 0.81 -1.58 -12.39
CA GLN A 41 1.83 -1.17 -13.35
C GLN A 41 1.31 -0.03 -14.24
N CYS A 42 2.15 0.92 -14.62
CA CYS A 42 1.82 1.91 -15.64
C CYS A 42 1.82 1.28 -17.04
N THR A 43 0.81 1.61 -17.85
CA THR A 43 0.65 1.11 -19.21
C THR A 43 1.69 1.63 -20.20
N GLY A 44 2.44 2.69 -19.86
CA GLY A 44 3.37 3.31 -20.81
C GLY A 44 4.83 3.47 -20.39
N CYS A 45 5.17 3.45 -19.09
CA CYS A 45 6.58 3.53 -18.65
C CYS A 45 7.00 2.35 -17.76
N SER A 46 6.15 1.33 -17.61
CA SER A 46 6.40 0.15 -16.78
C SER A 46 6.69 0.43 -15.30
N PHE A 47 6.45 1.65 -14.82
CA PHE A 47 6.45 1.98 -13.39
C PHE A 47 5.53 1.01 -12.62
N ARG A 48 5.98 0.48 -11.49
CA ARG A 48 5.19 -0.42 -10.64
C ARG A 48 5.13 0.10 -9.21
N ALA A 49 3.99 -0.13 -8.56
CA ALA A 49 3.80 0.24 -7.17
C ALA A 49 2.93 -0.79 -6.44
N GLN A 50 3.08 -0.81 -5.12
CA GLN A 50 2.16 -1.48 -4.21
C GLN A 50 1.04 -0.52 -3.81
N ILE A 51 -0.13 -1.05 -3.49
CA ILE A 51 -1.27 -0.33 -2.93
C ILE A 51 -1.57 -0.86 -1.52
N LYS A 52 -1.89 0.05 -0.61
CA LYS A 52 -2.42 -0.28 0.72
C LYS A 52 -3.63 0.59 1.03
N THR A 53 -4.77 -0.04 1.18
CA THR A 53 -6.02 0.60 1.60
C THR A 53 -6.10 0.64 3.12
N ILE A 54 -6.31 1.82 3.69
CA ILE A 54 -6.28 2.08 5.12
C ILE A 54 -7.54 2.83 5.52
N SER A 55 -8.40 2.19 6.33
CA SER A 55 -9.62 2.84 6.82
C SER A 55 -9.38 3.63 8.09
N SER A 56 -8.60 4.69 7.96
CA SER A 56 -8.39 5.71 8.97
C SER A 56 -7.89 6.98 8.28
N LYS A 57 -7.86 8.09 9.02
CA LYS A 57 -7.02 9.23 8.65
C LYS A 57 -5.55 8.80 8.45
N PRO A 58 -4.75 9.59 7.71
CA PRO A 58 -3.32 9.37 7.59
C PRO A 58 -2.66 9.12 8.94
N LYS A 59 -1.85 8.07 9.03
CA LYS A 59 -1.21 7.60 10.27
C LYS A 59 0.21 7.10 9.99
N LYS A 60 0.97 6.87 11.06
CA LYS A 60 2.37 6.42 10.98
C LYS A 60 2.58 4.93 10.66
N LEU A 61 1.62 4.08 11.02
CA LEU A 61 1.76 2.62 10.96
C LEU A 61 0.81 2.02 9.92
N PHE A 62 1.35 1.31 8.93
CA PHE A 62 0.58 0.54 7.95
C PHE A 62 0.87 -0.96 8.10
N PHE A 63 -0.16 -1.77 7.96
CA PHE A 63 0.02 -3.22 7.92
C PHE A 63 0.65 -3.65 6.58
N GLY A 64 1.73 -4.40 6.65
CA GLY A 64 2.36 -5.03 5.51
C GLY A 64 1.79 -6.43 5.24
N ALA A 65 2.48 -7.17 4.37
CA ALA A 65 2.14 -8.53 3.99
C ALA A 65 2.99 -9.57 4.76
N GLY A 66 3.06 -10.80 4.25
CA GLY A 66 3.97 -11.81 4.75
C GLY A 66 5.44 -11.38 4.60
N TRP A 67 6.25 -11.67 5.61
CA TRP A 67 7.66 -11.27 5.63
C TRP A 67 8.50 -12.03 4.60
N ASP A 68 8.20 -13.30 4.32
CA ASP A 68 9.11 -14.18 3.58
C ASP A 68 9.37 -13.70 2.14
N ILE A 69 8.35 -13.18 1.45
CA ILE A 69 8.52 -12.60 0.10
C ILE A 69 9.36 -11.33 0.16
N MET A 70 9.04 -10.43 1.11
CA MET A 70 9.78 -9.19 1.30
C MET A 70 11.25 -9.46 1.66
N GLU A 71 11.53 -10.43 2.54
CA GLU A 71 12.88 -10.80 2.94
C GLU A 71 13.72 -11.29 1.75
N LYS A 72 13.14 -12.12 0.87
CA LYS A 72 13.81 -12.59 -0.34
C LYS A 72 14.17 -11.41 -1.27
N VAL A 73 13.22 -10.50 -1.50
CA VAL A 73 13.45 -9.32 -2.35
C VAL A 73 14.56 -8.42 -1.79
N LEU A 74 14.53 -8.15 -0.49
CA LEU A 74 15.57 -7.36 0.18
C LEU A 74 16.93 -8.05 0.15
N LYS A 75 16.99 -9.38 0.29
CA LYS A 75 18.23 -10.17 0.19
C LYS A 75 18.79 -10.17 -1.23
N SER A 76 17.94 -10.09 -2.25
CA SER A 76 18.34 -9.96 -3.65
C SER A 76 18.78 -8.54 -4.05
N GLY A 77 18.90 -7.61 -3.09
CA GLY A 77 19.37 -6.24 -3.34
C GLY A 77 18.31 -5.31 -3.92
N PHE A 78 17.07 -5.75 -4.08
CA PHE A 78 15.99 -4.90 -4.55
C PHE A 78 15.49 -3.98 -3.42
N MET A 79 15.12 -2.75 -3.81
CA MET A 79 14.48 -1.79 -2.92
C MET A 79 13.03 -2.19 -2.65
N ILE A 80 12.48 -1.65 -1.57
CA ILE A 80 11.05 -1.75 -1.27
C ILE A 80 10.28 -1.05 -2.39
N PRO A 81 9.20 -1.65 -2.91
CA PRO A 81 8.36 -1.04 -3.92
C PRO A 81 7.89 0.37 -3.52
N PRO A 82 7.77 1.30 -4.49
CA PRO A 82 6.97 2.51 -4.31
C PRO A 82 5.55 2.13 -3.86
N LEU A 83 4.93 2.98 -3.03
CA LEU A 83 3.68 2.65 -2.36
C LEU A 83 2.63 3.74 -2.54
N PHE A 84 1.43 3.36 -2.97
CA PHE A 84 0.22 4.16 -2.79
C PHE A 84 -0.48 3.76 -1.49
N ALA A 85 -0.70 4.72 -0.60
CA ALA A 85 -1.54 4.55 0.57
C ALA A 85 -2.89 5.23 0.31
N ASN A 86 -3.95 4.44 0.17
CA ASN A 86 -5.32 4.90 -0.03
C ASN A 86 -6.03 5.00 1.34
N PHE A 87 -6.08 6.20 1.90
CA PHE A 87 -6.74 6.49 3.18
C PHE A 87 -8.21 6.81 2.97
N LYS A 88 -9.08 6.15 3.75
CA LYS A 88 -10.53 6.37 3.72
C LYS A 88 -11.05 6.50 5.15
N TRP A 89 -11.78 7.56 5.44
CA TRP A 89 -12.40 7.76 6.76
C TRP A 89 -13.71 8.52 6.62
N GLU A 90 -14.48 8.55 7.70
CA GLU A 90 -15.67 9.39 7.80
C GLU A 90 -15.37 10.57 8.73
N GLU A 91 -15.81 11.75 8.34
CA GLU A 91 -15.69 12.97 9.12
C GLU A 91 -16.97 13.76 9.00
N LYS A 92 -17.63 14.05 10.14
CA LYS A 92 -18.94 14.72 10.17
C LYS A 92 -19.99 14.06 9.24
N SER A 93 -20.03 12.73 9.25
CA SER A 93 -20.90 11.91 8.37
C SER A 93 -20.65 12.07 6.87
N GLN A 94 -19.51 12.66 6.47
CA GLN A 94 -19.08 12.74 5.08
C GLN A 94 -17.91 11.77 4.85
N PRO A 95 -17.95 10.96 3.78
CA PRO A 95 -16.82 10.13 3.40
C PRO A 95 -15.69 11.04 2.90
N LYS A 96 -14.49 10.84 3.45
CA LYS A 96 -13.26 11.51 3.03
C LYS A 96 -12.25 10.48 2.55
N GLN A 97 -11.46 10.88 1.56
CA GLN A 97 -10.44 10.02 0.96
C GLN A 97 -9.20 10.84 0.58
N GLU A 98 -8.04 10.25 0.81
CA GLU A 98 -6.74 10.81 0.45
C GLU A 98 -5.83 9.68 -0.03
N ILE A 99 -5.26 9.83 -1.22
CA ILE A 99 -4.28 8.88 -1.76
C ILE A 99 -2.90 9.55 -1.74
N ARG A 100 -1.99 8.96 -0.97
CA ARG A 100 -0.58 9.39 -0.90
C ARG A 100 0.30 8.44 -1.68
N PHE A 101 1.24 8.97 -2.42
CA PHE A 101 2.29 8.23 -3.12
C PHE A 101 3.63 8.43 -2.42
N TYR A 102 4.20 7.33 -1.92
CA TYR A 102 5.53 7.27 -1.34
C TYR A 102 6.49 6.71 -2.41
N PRO A 103 7.32 7.56 -3.05
CA PRO A 103 8.24 7.12 -4.11
C PRO A 103 9.34 6.21 -3.56
N PHE A 104 9.68 6.37 -2.29
CA PHE A 104 10.75 5.65 -1.63
C PHE A 104 10.37 5.33 -0.19
N VAL A 105 10.44 4.05 0.17
CA VAL A 105 10.23 3.57 1.54
C VAL A 105 11.53 2.90 2.00
N PRO A 106 12.27 3.49 2.95
CA PRO A 106 13.49 2.90 3.45
C PRO A 106 13.26 1.58 4.20
N LYS A 107 14.26 0.68 4.16
CA LYS A 107 14.20 -0.60 4.90
C LYS A 107 14.04 -0.42 6.41
N ILE A 108 14.57 0.68 6.97
CA ILE A 108 14.44 1.00 8.40
C ILE A 108 12.98 1.21 8.82
N ASN A 109 12.10 1.53 7.88
CA ASN A 109 10.67 1.69 8.11
C ASN A 109 9.92 0.34 8.10
N LEU A 110 10.59 -0.79 7.84
CA LEU A 110 9.97 -2.11 7.96
C LEU A 110 10.29 -2.74 9.32
N ARG A 111 9.24 -3.10 10.06
CA ARG A 111 9.36 -3.85 11.31
C ARG A 111 8.74 -5.21 11.18
N LYS A 112 9.58 -6.24 11.17
CA LYS A 112 9.15 -7.65 11.22
C LYS A 112 8.48 -7.96 12.56
N TYR A 113 7.42 -8.74 12.52
CA TYR A 113 6.78 -9.32 13.70
C TYR A 113 6.21 -10.71 13.37
N GLN A 114 5.82 -11.44 14.41
CA GLN A 114 5.22 -12.76 14.29
C GLN A 114 3.84 -12.74 14.93
N LEU A 115 2.86 -13.37 14.28
CA LEU A 115 1.52 -13.53 14.84
C LEU A 115 1.53 -14.49 16.04
N SER A 116 0.63 -14.27 16.99
CA SER A 116 0.50 -15.12 18.17
C SER A 116 0.19 -16.58 17.79
N PRO A 117 0.50 -17.55 18.67
CA PRO A 117 0.13 -18.96 18.47
C PRO A 117 -1.38 -19.18 18.33
N THR A 118 -2.19 -18.28 18.90
CA THR A 118 -3.66 -18.32 18.88
C THR A 118 -4.29 -17.66 17.65
N ALA A 119 -3.49 -16.99 16.80
CA ALA A 119 -4.01 -16.33 15.61
C ALA A 119 -4.45 -17.35 14.54
N ARG A 120 -5.39 -16.98 13.68
CA ARG A 120 -5.86 -17.81 12.55
C ARG A 120 -4.71 -18.35 11.67
N ARG A 121 -3.62 -17.57 11.54
CA ARG A 121 -2.36 -18.01 10.91
C ARG A 121 -1.27 -17.99 11.98
N ALA A 122 -1.34 -18.94 12.91
CA ALA A 122 -0.44 -19.04 14.04
C ALA A 122 1.03 -18.96 13.58
N ASN A 123 1.83 -18.17 14.30
CA ASN A 123 3.27 -18.01 14.04
C ASN A 123 3.66 -17.45 12.66
N TYR A 124 2.70 -16.94 11.87
CA TYR A 124 3.01 -16.38 10.57
C TYR A 124 3.82 -15.08 10.70
N LYS A 125 4.92 -14.97 9.94
CA LYS A 125 5.81 -13.82 9.94
C LYS A 125 5.26 -12.74 9.02
N MET A 126 5.12 -11.54 9.54
CA MET A 126 4.61 -10.37 8.83
C MET A 126 5.50 -9.16 9.10
N PHE A 127 5.15 -8.02 8.50
CA PHE A 127 5.81 -6.76 8.83
C PHE A 127 4.83 -5.59 8.87
N HIS A 128 5.22 -4.53 9.56
CA HIS A 128 4.57 -3.22 9.47
C HIS A 128 5.48 -2.25 8.75
N TYR A 129 4.85 -1.31 8.06
CA TYR A 129 5.48 -0.04 7.71
C TYR A 129 5.32 0.90 8.90
N ASN A 130 6.41 1.48 9.40
CA ASN A 130 6.45 2.39 10.54
C ASN A 130 6.95 3.77 10.15
N ASP A 131 6.58 4.78 10.94
CA ASP A 131 7.01 6.17 10.77
C ASP A 131 6.75 6.72 9.37
N MET A 132 5.69 6.24 8.71
CA MET A 132 5.33 6.60 7.34
C MET A 132 4.89 8.06 7.21
N ASP A 133 4.41 8.65 8.29
CA ASP A 133 4.05 10.06 8.39
C ASP A 133 5.26 11.01 8.30
N LYS A 134 6.48 10.50 8.54
CA LYS A 134 7.73 11.25 8.42
C LYS A 134 8.40 11.13 7.05
N LEU A 135 7.96 10.17 6.23
CA LEU A 135 8.53 9.97 4.90
C LEU A 135 7.98 11.00 3.91
N PRO A 136 8.80 11.48 2.95
CA PRO A 136 8.30 12.30 1.85
C PRO A 136 7.24 11.55 1.03
N PHE A 137 6.15 12.23 0.71
CA PHE A 137 5.10 11.71 -0.15
C PHE A 137 4.50 12.79 -1.03
N PHE A 138 3.83 12.36 -2.09
CA PHE A 138 2.98 13.22 -2.92
C PHE A 138 1.51 12.90 -2.64
N THR A 139 0.69 13.91 -2.40
CA THR A 139 -0.77 13.73 -2.42
C THR A 139 -1.21 13.68 -3.87
N VAL A 140 -1.64 12.51 -4.33
CA VAL A 140 -2.06 12.29 -5.73
C VAL A 140 -3.57 12.35 -5.92
N TYR A 141 -4.32 12.26 -4.84
CA TYR A 141 -5.77 12.47 -4.80
C TYR A 141 -6.19 12.90 -3.40
N LYS A 142 -7.15 13.83 -3.29
CA LYS A 142 -7.81 14.19 -2.04
C LYS A 142 -9.22 14.67 -2.34
N THR A 143 -10.21 14.18 -1.59
CA THR A 143 -11.56 14.73 -1.63
C THR A 143 -11.53 16.19 -1.22
N LYS A 144 -12.27 17.06 -1.93
CA LYS A 144 -12.42 18.47 -1.54
C LYS A 144 -13.01 18.57 -0.12
N GLU A 145 -12.58 19.60 0.60
CA GLU A 145 -13.00 19.87 1.98
C GLU A 145 -14.51 20.16 2.06
#